data_AF-A0A6M2EVN6-F1
#
_entry.id   AF-A0A6M2EVN6-F1
#
_cell.length_a   1.000
_cell.length_b   1.000
_cell.length_c   1.000
_cell.angle_alpha   90.00
_cell.angle_beta   90.00
_cell.angle_gamma   90.00
#
_symmetry.space_group_name_H-M   'P 1'
#
loop_
_entity.id
_entity.type
_entity.pdbx_description
1 polymer ?
#
loop_
_entity_poly.entity_id
_entity_poly.type
_entity_poly.pdbx_seq_one_letter_code
_entity_poly.pdbx_strand_id
1 'polypeptide(L)'
;MRTSKISSGNSGYHVWILAFAMSLLILIALSKSWFYDHASATASEDFQYFSVIVPSKGRDYPPVLAYWICGTSGDGKRMLRLLKAIYHPRNQYLLQLDAESSDYERAELVVSVQSESLFQAFGNVNVVGKGFAINEMGSSALAAILNAAALLLKLSTDWDWFINLSVSDYPLVSQDDLLHAFTSLPRDLNFINYSNDTAKNEIHKINQIVVDPSLHLQKRSHLYYAVETRTTPDAFKIFGGSPWLILTRAFMEYCVQGWDNLPRKLLMYFSNTASPLESYFHSVLCNSPEFQNTTVSDDLRYNILETTTDGESPYDKMLNGGAAFARPFKEDAAALNMIDENVLNREPNGLVPGKWCLDQGMNKSSEASKPPGEDLCSTWGNINDVKPGSYGIKLAFLLSKIASEEKLTTSQCHQATKMGSS
;
A
#
# COMPACT_ATOMS: atom_id res chain seq x y z
N MET A 1 17.53 -51.59 80.99
CA MET A 1 17.09 -51.85 79.61
C MET A 1 16.86 -50.51 78.92
N ARG A 2 17.36 -50.37 77.69
CA ARG A 2 17.59 -49.14 76.91
C ARG A 2 16.31 -48.48 76.37
N THR A 3 16.28 -47.15 76.50
CA THR A 3 15.88 -46.07 75.55
C THR A 3 15.08 -46.42 74.27
N SER A 4 14.06 -45.62 73.94
CA SER A 4 14.20 -44.45 73.03
C SER A 4 12.95 -43.53 73.03
N LYS A 5 13.20 -42.22 72.95
CA LYS A 5 12.27 -41.16 72.53
C LYS A 5 12.96 -40.47 71.35
N ILE A 6 12.26 -40.30 70.23
CA ILE A 6 12.70 -39.45 69.12
C ILE A 6 11.82 -38.20 69.13
N SER A 7 12.47 -37.04 69.14
CA SER A 7 11.88 -35.70 69.02
C SER A 7 12.26 -35.11 67.66
N SER A 8 11.31 -34.34 67.12
CA SER A 8 11.27 -33.66 65.82
C SER A 8 12.45 -32.73 65.54
N GLY A 9 13.00 -32.80 64.32
CA GLY A 9 13.87 -31.77 63.74
C GLY A 9 13.13 -31.01 62.63
N ASN A 10 12.94 -29.70 62.81
CA ASN A 10 12.50 -28.81 61.73
C ASN A 10 13.00 -27.38 62.00
N SER A 11 14.17 -27.00 61.48
CA SER A 11 14.70 -25.63 61.62
C SER A 11 15.75 -25.23 60.57
N GLY A 12 15.79 -25.87 59.40
CA GLY A 12 16.83 -25.58 58.37
C GLY A 12 16.32 -24.93 57.08
N TYR A 13 15.08 -25.20 56.67
CA TYR A 13 14.63 -24.90 55.30
C TYR A 13 14.16 -23.44 55.10
N HIS A 14 13.68 -22.78 56.15
CA HIS A 14 13.20 -21.39 56.05
C HIS A 14 14.31 -20.38 55.76
N VAL A 15 15.53 -20.64 56.26
CA VAL A 15 16.68 -19.75 56.03
C VAL A 15 17.12 -19.78 54.57
N TRP A 16 17.11 -20.96 53.94
CA TRP A 16 17.47 -21.11 52.52
C TRP A 16 16.43 -20.51 51.57
N ILE A 17 15.13 -20.62 51.90
CA ILE A 17 14.06 -20.00 51.11
C ILE A 17 14.16 -18.46 51.16
N LEU A 18 14.44 -17.89 52.34
CA LEU A 18 14.62 -16.45 52.50
C LEU A 18 15.87 -15.96 51.75
N ALA A 19 16.98 -16.69 51.80
CA ALA A 19 18.19 -16.35 51.06
C ALA A 19 17.96 -16.36 49.53
N PHE A 20 17.20 -17.34 49.02
CA PHE A 20 16.88 -17.42 47.60
C PHE A 20 15.94 -16.30 47.15
N ALA A 21 14.93 -15.96 47.96
CA ALA A 21 14.01 -14.85 47.68
C ALA A 21 14.74 -13.50 47.66
N MET A 22 15.68 -13.28 48.58
CA MET A 22 16.49 -12.05 48.62
C MET A 22 17.44 -11.95 47.43
N SER A 23 18.05 -13.06 46.99
CA SER A 23 18.87 -13.10 45.77
C SER A 23 18.05 -12.75 44.52
N LEU A 24 16.82 -13.27 44.41
CA LEU A 24 15.92 -12.97 43.30
C LEU A 24 15.52 -11.49 43.28
N LEU A 25 15.23 -10.90 44.46
CA LEU A 25 14.90 -9.47 44.56
C LEU A 25 16.08 -8.57 44.21
N ILE A 26 17.31 -8.95 44.56
CA ILE A 26 18.53 -8.23 44.18
C ILE A 26 18.75 -8.32 42.67
N LEU A 27 18.54 -9.49 42.06
CA LEU A 27 18.61 -9.65 40.60
C LEU A 27 17.55 -8.81 39.87
N ILE A 28 16.34 -8.72 40.40
CA ILE A 28 15.27 -7.87 39.86
C ILE A 28 15.58 -6.38 40.05
N ALA A 29 16.20 -5.99 41.17
CA ALA A 29 16.60 -4.60 41.42
C ALA A 29 17.78 -4.19 40.52
N LEU A 30 18.77 -5.07 40.34
CA LEU A 30 19.90 -4.84 39.45
C LEU A 30 19.46 -4.83 37.98
N SER A 31 18.53 -5.69 37.56
CA SER A 31 17.98 -5.63 36.20
C SER A 31 17.16 -4.37 35.97
N LYS A 32 16.37 -3.92 36.96
CA LYS A 32 15.65 -2.65 36.89
C LYS A 32 16.59 -1.44 36.84
N SER A 33 17.71 -1.46 37.57
CA SER A 33 18.72 -0.40 37.52
C SER A 33 19.43 -0.39 36.15
N TRP A 34 19.74 -1.55 35.60
CA TRP A 34 20.33 -1.66 34.26
C TRP A 34 19.37 -1.20 33.16
N PHE A 35 18.07 -1.49 33.30
CA PHE A 35 17.02 -0.98 32.41
C PHE A 35 16.76 0.52 32.60
N TYR A 36 16.84 1.06 33.82
CA TYR A 36 16.68 2.50 34.08
C TYR A 36 17.90 3.30 33.58
N ASP A 37 19.12 2.79 33.73
CA ASP A 37 20.32 3.43 33.19
C ASP A 37 20.36 3.32 31.65
N HIS A 38 19.90 2.22 31.04
CA HIS A 38 19.74 2.15 29.57
C HIS A 38 18.58 3.01 29.06
N ALA A 39 17.49 3.18 29.82
CA ALA A 39 16.38 4.07 29.47
C ALA A 39 16.70 5.55 29.72
N SER A 40 17.59 5.87 30.66
CA SER A 40 18.03 7.24 30.94
C SER A 40 19.24 7.66 30.10
N ALA A 41 20.11 6.72 29.69
CA ALA A 41 21.22 6.99 28.77
C ALA A 41 20.78 7.08 27.30
N THR A 42 19.54 6.68 26.97
CA THR A 42 18.91 6.90 25.66
C THR A 42 18.01 8.14 25.62
N ALA A 43 17.90 8.89 26.72
CA ALA A 43 17.06 10.09 26.81
C ALA A 43 17.81 11.41 26.61
N SER A 44 19.00 11.38 25.97
CA SER A 44 19.75 12.57 25.57
C SER A 44 20.28 12.48 24.14
N GLU A 45 19.52 11.86 23.23
CA GLU A 45 19.72 12.14 21.82
C GLU A 45 19.02 13.47 21.51
N ASP A 46 19.80 14.42 20.97
CA ASP A 46 19.31 15.63 20.35
C ASP A 46 18.08 15.27 19.51
N PHE A 47 16.89 15.73 19.93
CA PHE A 47 15.76 15.84 19.02
C PHE A 47 16.17 16.90 17.99
N GLN A 48 16.94 16.47 17.00
CA GLN A 48 17.14 17.21 15.77
C GLN A 48 15.74 17.41 15.22
N TYR A 49 15.24 18.64 15.35
CA TYR A 49 13.95 19.05 14.80
C TYR A 49 14.04 18.80 13.29
N PHE A 50 13.62 17.61 12.84
CA PHE A 50 13.41 17.34 11.43
C PHE A 50 12.34 18.33 11.01
N SER A 51 12.74 19.31 10.22
CA SER A 51 11.81 20.26 9.65
C SER A 51 10.86 19.44 8.80
N VAL A 52 9.59 19.34 9.21
CA VAL A 52 8.57 18.63 8.42
C VAL A 52 8.49 19.35 7.07
N ILE A 53 9.06 18.73 6.02
CA ILE A 53 9.05 19.32 4.69
C ILE A 53 7.65 19.12 4.12
N VAL A 54 6.85 20.20 4.14
CA VAL A 54 5.48 20.19 3.63
C VAL A 54 5.52 20.39 2.11
N PRO A 55 4.96 19.47 1.30
CA PRO A 55 4.84 19.66 -0.13
C PRO A 55 4.03 20.92 -0.48
N SER A 56 4.51 21.74 -1.42
CA SER A 56 3.72 22.87 -1.90
C SER A 56 2.50 22.38 -2.69
N LYS A 57 1.37 23.05 -2.50
CA LYS A 57 0.07 22.69 -3.09
C LYS A 57 -0.39 23.71 -4.11
N GLY A 58 -1.20 23.27 -5.06
CA GLY A 58 -1.79 24.11 -6.10
C GLY A 58 -1.71 23.46 -7.46
N ARG A 59 -2.31 24.10 -8.47
CA ARG A 59 -2.27 23.61 -9.86
C ARG A 59 -0.87 23.65 -10.46
N ASP A 60 -0.02 24.56 -9.99
CA ASP A 60 1.34 24.75 -10.51
C ASP A 60 2.38 23.81 -9.88
N TYR A 61 1.97 23.00 -8.89
CA TYR A 61 2.84 22.07 -8.19
C TYR A 61 2.47 20.62 -8.52
N PRO A 62 3.44 19.69 -8.48
CA PRO A 62 3.13 18.27 -8.61
C PRO A 62 2.22 17.80 -7.47
N PRO A 63 1.36 16.81 -7.74
CA PRO A 63 0.50 16.27 -6.71
C PRO A 63 1.28 15.51 -5.65
N VAL A 64 0.58 15.16 -4.58
CA VAL A 64 1.08 14.27 -3.54
C VAL A 64 0.31 12.95 -3.66
N LEU A 65 1.04 11.86 -3.87
CA LEU A 65 0.46 10.53 -4.00
C LEU A 65 0.52 9.80 -2.66
N ALA A 66 -0.55 9.10 -2.30
CA ALA A 66 -0.63 8.25 -1.13
C ALA A 66 -0.71 6.79 -1.56
N TYR A 67 0.34 6.02 -1.25
CA TYR A 67 0.45 4.61 -1.59
C TYR A 67 0.09 3.74 -0.39
N TRP A 68 -0.76 2.75 -0.63
CA TRP A 68 -0.91 1.61 0.26
C TRP A 68 -0.29 0.38 -0.41
N ILE A 69 0.71 -0.22 0.26
CA ILE A 69 1.40 -1.41 -0.23
C ILE A 69 1.06 -2.58 0.70
N CYS A 70 0.35 -3.58 0.17
CA CYS A 70 -0.03 -4.77 0.92
C CYS A 70 0.81 -6.00 0.56
N GLY A 71 1.09 -6.82 1.56
CA GLY A 71 1.80 -8.10 1.43
C GLY A 71 1.42 -9.07 2.54
N THR A 72 1.91 -10.30 2.43
CA THR A 72 1.68 -11.38 3.40
C THR A 72 3.02 -11.93 3.93
N SER A 73 2.99 -13.07 4.63
CA SER A 73 4.21 -13.72 5.15
C SER A 73 5.24 -13.94 4.03
N GLY A 74 6.50 -13.60 4.31
CA GLY A 74 7.62 -13.66 3.38
C GLY A 74 7.82 -12.41 2.52
N ASP A 75 6.86 -11.49 2.44
CA ASP A 75 6.91 -10.41 1.45
C ASP A 75 7.68 -9.15 1.90
N GLY A 76 8.24 -9.11 3.11
CA GLY A 76 8.90 -7.92 3.65
C GLY A 76 9.99 -7.34 2.73
N LYS A 77 10.82 -8.20 2.12
CA LYS A 77 11.87 -7.78 1.19
C LYS A 77 11.31 -7.25 -0.13
N ARG A 78 10.29 -7.92 -0.69
CA ARG A 78 9.60 -7.48 -1.91
C ARG A 78 8.93 -6.13 -1.71
N MET A 79 8.29 -5.95 -0.56
CA MET A 79 7.66 -4.69 -0.16
C MET A 79 8.69 -3.56 -0.08
N LEU A 80 9.84 -3.80 0.54
CA LEU A 80 10.92 -2.81 0.63
C LEU A 80 11.50 -2.47 -0.76
N ARG A 81 11.72 -3.49 -1.61
CA ARG A 81 12.19 -3.28 -2.99
C ARG A 81 11.24 -2.40 -3.80
N LEU A 82 9.94 -2.69 -3.72
CA LEU A 82 8.88 -1.90 -4.37
C LEU A 82 8.85 -0.49 -3.80
N LEU A 83 8.81 -0.33 -2.47
CA LEU A 83 8.83 0.98 -1.82
C LEU A 83 9.98 1.84 -2.34
N LYS A 84 11.20 1.30 -2.37
CA LYS A 84 12.37 2.02 -2.88
C LYS A 84 12.24 2.39 -4.37
N ALA A 85 11.54 1.57 -5.16
CA ALA A 85 11.31 1.82 -6.59
C ALA A 85 10.33 2.98 -6.83
N ILE A 86 9.41 3.19 -5.90
CA ILE A 86 8.37 4.22 -5.98
C ILE A 86 8.55 5.35 -4.97
N TYR A 87 9.70 5.44 -4.29
CA TYR A 87 9.92 6.44 -3.25
C TYR A 87 10.11 7.83 -3.82
N HIS A 88 9.44 8.81 -3.22
CA HIS A 88 9.60 10.22 -3.46
C HIS A 88 9.27 10.98 -2.16
N PRO A 89 10.09 11.96 -1.73
CA PRO A 89 9.89 12.68 -0.47
C PRO A 89 8.53 13.37 -0.30
N ARG A 90 7.88 13.73 -1.41
CA ARG A 90 6.54 14.35 -1.41
C ARG A 90 5.44 13.41 -0.96
N ASN A 91 5.56 12.14 -1.34
CA ASN A 91 4.47 11.19 -1.30
C ASN A 91 4.32 10.59 0.09
N GLN A 92 3.21 9.89 0.32
CA GLN A 92 2.91 9.21 1.57
C GLN A 92 2.87 7.71 1.32
N TYR A 93 3.45 6.92 2.22
CA TYR A 93 3.53 5.47 2.08
C TYR A 93 2.98 4.80 3.34
N LEU A 94 2.04 3.88 3.15
CA LEU A 94 1.53 3.01 4.21
C LEU A 94 1.78 1.55 3.82
N LEU A 95 2.65 0.89 4.57
CA LEU A 95 3.03 -0.50 4.39
C LEU A 95 2.18 -1.39 5.30
N GLN A 96 1.64 -2.48 4.77
CA GLN A 96 0.84 -3.42 5.55
C GLN A 96 1.17 -4.87 5.21
N LEU A 97 1.72 -5.57 6.21
CA LEU A 97 1.75 -7.03 6.23
C LEU A 97 0.49 -7.56 6.91
N ASP A 98 -0.20 -8.49 6.27
CA ASP A 98 -1.44 -9.09 6.77
C ASP A 98 -1.23 -9.91 8.06
N ALA A 99 -2.29 -10.51 8.59
CA ALA A 99 -2.22 -11.30 9.83
C ALA A 99 -1.47 -12.63 9.70
N GLU A 100 -1.15 -13.10 8.49
CA GLU A 100 -0.37 -14.33 8.29
C GLU A 100 1.12 -14.10 8.57
N SER A 101 1.61 -12.87 8.38
CA SER A 101 2.95 -12.49 8.80
C SER A 101 3.09 -12.56 10.33
N SER A 102 4.25 -13.00 10.79
CA SER A 102 4.60 -13.00 12.21
C SER A 102 4.83 -11.58 12.75
N ASP A 103 4.72 -11.41 14.07
CA ASP A 103 5.12 -10.15 14.72
C ASP A 103 6.61 -9.84 14.49
N TYR A 104 7.44 -10.88 14.32
CA TYR A 104 8.84 -10.76 13.96
C TYR A 104 9.01 -10.12 12.57
N GLU A 105 8.32 -10.62 11.54
CA GLU A 105 8.40 -10.04 10.19
C GLU A 105 7.92 -8.58 10.15
N ARG A 106 6.87 -8.24 10.91
CA ARG A 106 6.42 -6.85 11.04
C ARG A 106 7.46 -5.98 11.73
N ALA A 107 8.08 -6.47 12.80
CA ALA A 107 9.15 -5.76 13.48
C ALA A 107 10.39 -5.59 12.58
N GLU A 108 10.76 -6.61 11.82
CA GLU A 108 11.85 -6.56 10.83
C GLU A 108 11.58 -5.53 9.73
N LEU A 109 10.34 -5.44 9.24
CA LEU A 109 9.95 -4.41 8.27
C LEU A 109 10.08 -3.01 8.86
N VAL A 110 9.66 -2.79 10.11
CA VAL A 110 9.83 -1.51 10.81
C VAL A 110 11.32 -1.16 10.95
N VAL A 111 12.14 -2.11 11.39
CA VAL A 111 13.60 -1.90 11.50
C VAL A 111 14.21 -1.58 10.14
N SER A 112 13.80 -2.26 9.08
CA SER A 112 14.29 -2.02 7.71
C SER A 112 13.89 -0.65 7.18
N VAL A 113 12.67 -0.18 7.46
CA VAL A 113 12.25 1.19 7.12
C VAL A 113 13.04 2.21 7.92
N GLN A 114 13.26 1.96 9.21
CA GLN A 114 14.02 2.84 10.08
C GLN A 114 15.52 2.84 9.74
N SER A 115 16.09 1.80 9.14
CA SER A 115 17.50 1.82 8.75
C SER A 115 17.81 2.73 7.56
N GLU A 116 16.79 3.17 6.81
CA GLU A 116 16.97 4.04 5.64
C GLU A 116 16.94 5.51 6.07
N SER A 117 18.08 6.19 5.97
CA SER A 117 18.26 7.58 6.41
C SER A 117 17.26 8.54 5.76
N LEU A 118 16.93 8.33 4.49
CA LEU A 118 15.94 9.13 3.76
C LEU A 118 14.52 8.96 4.29
N PHE A 119 14.12 7.73 4.64
CA PHE A 119 12.79 7.49 5.18
C PHE A 119 12.64 8.15 6.55
N GLN A 120 13.71 8.13 7.36
CA GLN A 120 13.77 8.87 8.62
C GLN A 120 13.69 10.39 8.40
N ALA A 121 14.48 10.92 7.46
CA ALA A 121 14.59 12.36 7.22
C ALA A 121 13.26 13.00 6.82
N PHE A 122 12.45 12.31 6.01
CA PHE A 122 11.15 12.83 5.53
C PHE A 122 9.96 12.33 6.35
N GLY A 123 10.10 11.23 7.12
CA GLY A 123 9.04 10.72 7.99
C GLY A 123 7.75 10.32 7.26
N ASN A 124 7.83 10.04 5.96
CA ASN A 124 6.67 9.84 5.08
C ASN A 124 6.36 8.36 4.78
N VAL A 125 7.03 7.44 5.47
CA VAL A 125 6.81 5.99 5.38
C VAL A 125 6.30 5.46 6.72
N ASN A 126 5.11 4.87 6.71
CA ASN A 126 4.44 4.32 7.90
C ASN A 126 4.18 2.82 7.73
N VAL A 127 4.26 2.06 8.82
CA VAL A 127 3.95 0.62 8.83
C VAL A 127 2.75 0.37 9.73
N VAL A 128 1.76 -0.38 9.24
CA VAL A 128 0.61 -0.81 10.05
C VAL A 128 1.07 -1.81 11.10
N GLY A 129 0.98 -1.43 12.38
CA GLY A 129 1.51 -2.25 13.47
C GLY A 129 0.76 -3.57 13.69
N LYS A 130 -0.57 -3.57 13.58
CA LYS A 130 -1.40 -4.77 13.76
C LYS A 130 -2.01 -5.19 12.42
N GLY A 131 -1.58 -6.33 11.90
CA GLY A 131 -2.18 -6.96 10.73
C GLY A 131 -3.56 -7.54 11.03
N PHE A 132 -4.40 -7.60 10.01
CA PHE A 132 -5.67 -8.36 9.99
C PHE A 132 -5.60 -9.37 8.84
N ALA A 133 -6.37 -10.44 8.91
CA ALA A 133 -6.38 -11.42 7.83
C ALA A 133 -7.01 -10.78 6.59
N ILE A 134 -6.32 -10.90 5.44
CA ILE A 134 -6.78 -10.36 4.17
C ILE A 134 -7.03 -11.53 3.22
N ASN A 135 -8.29 -11.72 2.85
CA ASN A 135 -8.67 -12.62 1.79
C ASN A 135 -9.03 -11.81 0.54
N GLU A 136 -8.22 -11.93 -0.51
CA GLU A 136 -8.38 -11.19 -1.77
C GLU A 136 -9.75 -11.40 -2.44
N MET A 137 -10.36 -12.58 -2.25
CA MET A 137 -11.69 -12.87 -2.79
C MET A 137 -12.82 -12.39 -1.86
N GLY A 138 -12.50 -11.95 -0.65
CA GLY A 138 -13.46 -11.66 0.41
C GLY A 138 -13.59 -10.18 0.74
N SER A 139 -14.54 -9.88 1.63
CA SER A 139 -14.79 -8.52 2.09
C SER A 139 -13.73 -7.99 3.06
N SER A 140 -12.87 -8.85 3.60
CA SER A 140 -11.67 -8.43 4.35
C SER A 140 -10.68 -7.64 3.50
N ALA A 141 -10.54 -7.92 2.20
CA ALA A 141 -9.69 -7.11 1.32
C ALA A 141 -10.28 -5.71 1.08
N LEU A 142 -11.60 -5.59 0.94
CA LEU A 142 -12.29 -4.30 0.88
C LEU A 142 -12.12 -3.52 2.19
N ALA A 143 -12.29 -4.20 3.33
CA ALA A 143 -12.06 -3.59 4.63
C ALA A 143 -10.62 -3.11 4.81
N ALA A 144 -9.63 -3.84 4.28
CA ALA A 144 -8.23 -3.44 4.33
C ALA A 144 -7.95 -2.15 3.53
N ILE A 145 -8.49 -2.01 2.30
CA ILE A 145 -8.36 -0.75 1.54
C ILE A 145 -9.00 0.42 2.27
N LEU A 146 -10.23 0.26 2.76
CA LEU A 146 -10.93 1.32 3.49
C LEU A 146 -10.20 1.71 4.79
N ASN A 147 -9.62 0.74 5.49
CA ASN A 147 -8.81 0.98 6.68
C ASN A 147 -7.52 1.73 6.34
N ALA A 148 -6.81 1.31 5.30
CA ALA A 148 -5.60 1.98 4.82
C ALA A 148 -5.88 3.43 4.42
N ALA A 149 -6.98 3.66 3.70
CA ALA A 149 -7.45 4.99 3.36
C ALA A 149 -7.74 5.83 4.61
N ALA A 150 -8.47 5.28 5.59
CA ALA A 150 -8.75 5.97 6.85
C ALA A 150 -7.48 6.35 7.61
N LEU A 151 -6.45 5.48 7.61
CA LEU A 151 -5.15 5.78 8.20
C LEU A 151 -4.43 6.89 7.45
N LEU A 152 -4.35 6.82 6.11
CA LEU A 152 -3.72 7.87 5.29
C LEU A 152 -4.44 9.21 5.38
N LEU A 153 -5.77 9.23 5.49
CA LEU A 153 -6.57 10.44 5.73
C LEU A 153 -6.22 11.09 7.07
N LYS A 154 -5.86 10.29 8.08
CA LYS A 154 -5.45 10.74 9.41
C LYS A 154 -3.98 11.15 9.47
N LEU A 155 -3.09 10.45 8.76
CA LEU A 155 -1.64 10.68 8.77
C LEU A 155 -1.27 11.96 8.02
N SER A 156 -1.98 12.29 6.94
CA SER A 156 -1.68 13.45 6.11
C SER A 156 -2.95 14.06 5.51
N THR A 157 -2.99 15.39 5.51
CA THR A 157 -4.02 16.22 4.86
C THR A 157 -3.66 16.59 3.42
N ASP A 158 -2.52 16.12 2.91
CA ASP A 158 -1.85 16.79 1.80
C ASP A 158 -1.87 16.00 0.50
N TRP A 159 -2.25 14.72 0.55
CA TRP A 159 -2.30 13.88 -0.63
C TRP A 159 -3.55 14.09 -1.50
N ASP A 160 -3.38 13.93 -2.80
CA ASP A 160 -4.39 14.15 -3.84
C ASP A 160 -5.01 12.84 -4.32
N TRP A 161 -4.18 11.80 -4.50
CA TRP A 161 -4.59 10.49 -5.00
C TRP A 161 -4.11 9.35 -4.10
N PHE A 162 -5.00 8.39 -3.86
CA PHE A 162 -4.75 7.12 -3.21
C PHE A 162 -4.49 6.03 -4.28
N ILE A 163 -3.40 5.28 -4.13
CA ILE A 163 -2.98 4.20 -5.04
C ILE A 163 -2.80 2.92 -4.22
N ASN A 164 -3.57 1.87 -4.53
CA ASN A 164 -3.37 0.54 -3.93
C ASN A 164 -2.39 -0.30 -4.76
N LEU A 165 -1.40 -0.89 -4.10
CA LEU A 165 -0.43 -1.79 -4.69
C LEU A 165 -0.31 -3.04 -3.83
N SER A 166 -0.05 -4.17 -4.49
CA SER A 166 0.49 -5.35 -3.83
C SER A 166 1.99 -5.44 -4.06
N VAL A 167 2.65 -6.29 -3.29
CA VAL A 167 4.06 -6.69 -3.51
C VAL A 167 4.35 -7.36 -4.86
N SER A 168 3.31 -7.65 -5.64
CA SER A 168 3.42 -8.20 -7.00
C SER A 168 3.31 -7.12 -8.08
N ASP A 169 3.07 -5.86 -7.71
CA ASP A 169 3.10 -4.72 -8.61
C ASP A 169 4.51 -4.15 -8.73
N TYR A 170 4.83 -3.55 -9.86
CA TYR A 170 6.10 -2.83 -10.07
C TYR A 170 5.91 -1.63 -10.99
N PRO A 171 6.57 -0.48 -10.74
CA PRO A 171 6.41 0.71 -11.58
C PRO A 171 7.04 0.53 -12.96
N LEU A 172 6.39 1.09 -13.99
CA LEU A 172 6.90 1.20 -15.36
C LEU A 172 7.37 2.62 -15.70
N VAL A 173 7.32 3.53 -14.73
CA VAL A 173 7.75 4.92 -14.83
C VAL A 173 8.40 5.35 -13.51
N SER A 174 9.31 6.33 -13.54
CA SER A 174 9.86 6.90 -12.31
C SER A 174 8.81 7.74 -11.55
N GLN A 175 9.08 8.10 -10.29
CA GLN A 175 8.17 9.00 -9.57
C GLN A 175 8.14 10.41 -10.17
N ASP A 176 9.27 10.94 -10.63
CA ASP A 176 9.29 12.22 -11.34
C ASP A 176 8.43 12.18 -12.61
N ASP A 177 8.47 11.07 -13.37
CA ASP A 177 7.63 10.84 -14.54
C ASP A 177 6.15 10.84 -14.19
N LEU A 178 5.77 10.06 -13.17
CA LEU A 178 4.37 9.93 -12.74
C LEU A 178 3.83 11.27 -12.21
N LEU A 179 4.60 11.94 -11.35
CA LEU A 179 4.26 13.25 -10.80
C LEU A 179 4.11 14.29 -11.90
N HIS A 180 5.03 14.33 -12.87
CA HIS A 180 4.92 15.21 -14.03
C HIS A 180 3.65 14.95 -14.83
N ALA A 181 3.37 13.68 -15.14
CA ALA A 181 2.19 13.30 -15.93
C ALA A 181 0.88 13.69 -15.22
N PHE A 182 0.80 13.49 -13.90
CA PHE A 182 -0.39 13.86 -13.11
C PHE A 182 -0.52 15.36 -12.85
N THR A 183 0.57 16.15 -12.95
CA THR A 183 0.52 17.61 -12.75
C THR A 183 -0.43 18.28 -13.75
N SER A 184 -0.53 17.75 -14.97
CA SER A 184 -1.36 18.32 -16.05
C SER A 184 -2.84 17.93 -15.96
N LEU A 185 -3.21 17.06 -15.02
CA LEU A 185 -4.55 16.50 -14.91
C LEU A 185 -5.43 17.28 -13.93
N PRO A 186 -6.75 17.37 -14.18
CA PRO A 186 -7.71 17.74 -13.16
C PRO A 186 -7.60 16.79 -11.95
N ARG A 187 -7.46 17.36 -10.75
CA ARG A 187 -7.21 16.60 -9.50
C ARG A 187 -8.44 15.87 -8.95
N ASP A 188 -9.58 16.04 -9.59
CA ASP A 188 -10.85 15.39 -9.29
C ASP A 188 -11.05 14.06 -10.04
N LEU A 189 -10.14 13.69 -10.96
CA LEU A 189 -10.26 12.46 -11.74
C LEU A 189 -9.94 11.19 -10.95
N ASN A 190 -10.80 10.17 -11.08
CA ASN A 190 -10.70 8.84 -10.49
C ASN A 190 -10.45 7.80 -11.59
N PHE A 191 -9.32 7.11 -11.52
CA PHE A 191 -8.87 6.13 -12.53
C PHE A 191 -9.32 4.73 -12.12
N ILE A 192 -10.26 4.18 -12.88
CA ILE A 192 -10.85 2.86 -12.68
C ILE A 192 -11.03 2.17 -14.02
N ASN A 193 -10.51 0.95 -14.17
CA ASN A 193 -10.79 0.16 -15.38
C ASN A 193 -12.08 -0.65 -15.20
N TYR A 194 -12.95 -0.67 -16.21
CA TYR A 194 -14.19 -1.45 -16.21
C TYR A 194 -13.98 -2.82 -16.87
N SER A 195 -14.65 -3.86 -16.36
CA SER A 195 -14.61 -5.18 -17.00
C SER A 195 -15.53 -5.22 -18.21
N ASN A 196 -15.05 -5.85 -19.27
CA ASN A 196 -15.86 -6.23 -20.44
C ASN A 196 -16.55 -7.59 -20.26
N ASP A 197 -16.46 -8.21 -19.07
CA ASP A 197 -17.06 -9.52 -18.81
C ASP A 197 -18.56 -9.51 -19.06
N THR A 198 -19.05 -10.61 -19.63
CA THR A 198 -20.47 -10.75 -19.94
C THR A 198 -21.29 -10.65 -18.64
N ALA A 199 -22.26 -9.74 -18.63
CA ALA A 199 -23.13 -9.45 -17.49
C ALA A 199 -23.71 -10.71 -16.80
N LYS A 200 -23.88 -11.82 -17.52
CA LYS A 200 -24.43 -13.08 -17.01
C LYS A 200 -23.57 -13.79 -15.95
N ASN A 201 -22.24 -13.86 -16.16
CA ASN A 201 -21.34 -14.52 -15.19
C ASN A 201 -21.22 -13.69 -13.90
N GLU A 202 -21.24 -12.37 -14.07
CA GLU A 202 -21.16 -11.40 -12.99
C GLU A 202 -22.43 -11.40 -12.13
N ILE A 203 -23.62 -11.48 -12.73
CA ILE A 203 -24.89 -11.60 -11.98
C ILE A 203 -24.89 -12.81 -11.05
N HIS A 204 -24.32 -13.95 -11.47
CA HIS A 204 -24.24 -15.13 -10.61
C HIS A 204 -23.35 -14.88 -9.39
N LYS A 205 -22.19 -14.25 -9.56
CA LYS A 205 -21.30 -13.86 -8.45
C LYS A 205 -21.98 -12.89 -7.48
N ILE A 206 -22.69 -11.90 -8.00
CA ILE A 206 -23.40 -10.86 -7.23
C ILE A 206 -24.57 -11.43 -6.42
N ASN A 207 -25.28 -12.39 -6.99
CA ASN A 207 -26.44 -13.05 -6.38
C ASN A 207 -26.01 -14.15 -5.39
N GLN A 208 -24.80 -14.68 -5.51
CA GLN A 208 -24.25 -15.64 -4.58
C GLN A 208 -23.89 -14.96 -3.25
N ILE A 209 -24.47 -15.44 -2.14
CA ILE A 209 -24.15 -14.94 -0.81
C ILE A 209 -22.90 -15.66 -0.32
N VAL A 210 -21.91 -14.88 0.14
CA VAL A 210 -20.70 -15.41 0.77
C VAL A 210 -20.48 -14.81 2.15
N VAL A 211 -19.81 -15.59 3.01
CA VAL A 211 -19.28 -15.12 4.29
C VAL A 211 -17.77 -15.20 4.21
N ASP A 212 -17.09 -14.09 4.50
CA ASP A 212 -15.64 -14.04 4.63
C ASP A 212 -15.23 -14.14 6.11
N PRO A 213 -14.73 -15.30 6.57
CA PRO A 213 -14.28 -15.47 7.94
C PRO A 213 -13.09 -14.59 8.29
N SER A 214 -12.30 -14.15 7.30
CA SER A 214 -11.10 -13.36 7.53
C SER A 214 -11.38 -11.97 8.13
N LEU A 215 -12.63 -11.50 8.11
CA LEU A 215 -13.06 -10.33 8.88
C LEU A 215 -12.98 -10.53 10.40
N HIS A 216 -13.03 -11.78 10.88
CA HIS A 216 -13.11 -12.11 12.31
C HIS A 216 -11.97 -13.00 12.79
N LEU A 217 -11.27 -13.67 11.87
CA LEU A 217 -10.17 -14.58 12.17
C LEU A 217 -8.80 -13.90 12.00
N GLN A 218 -7.80 -14.42 12.72
CA GLN A 218 -6.41 -13.99 12.61
C GLN A 218 -5.66 -14.62 11.43
N LYS A 219 -6.29 -15.52 10.66
CA LYS A 219 -5.67 -16.18 9.50
C LYS A 219 -6.60 -16.09 8.30
N ARG A 220 -6.02 -16.08 7.09
CA ARG A 220 -6.81 -16.17 5.86
C ARG A 220 -7.58 -17.48 5.88
N SER A 221 -8.83 -17.43 5.43
CA SER A 221 -9.70 -18.60 5.34
C SER A 221 -10.40 -18.61 3.99
N HIS A 222 -10.86 -19.77 3.56
CA HIS A 222 -11.72 -19.87 2.38
C HIS A 222 -13.07 -19.18 2.65
N LEU A 223 -13.69 -18.67 1.59
CA LEU A 223 -15.04 -18.14 1.68
C LEU A 223 -16.03 -19.28 1.93
N TYR A 224 -17.03 -19.03 2.78
CA TYR A 224 -18.20 -19.90 2.89
C TYR A 224 -19.29 -19.40 1.97
N TYR A 225 -19.75 -20.29 1.09
CA TYR A 225 -20.83 -20.01 0.15
C TYR A 225 -22.14 -20.51 0.73
N ALA A 226 -23.14 -19.63 0.80
CA ALA A 226 -24.49 -20.04 1.18
C ALA A 226 -25.11 -20.90 0.06
N VAL A 227 -26.02 -21.80 0.43
CA VAL A 227 -26.81 -22.56 -0.56
C VAL A 227 -27.83 -21.64 -1.23
N GLU A 228 -28.38 -20.72 -0.45
CA GLU A 228 -29.32 -19.71 -0.90
C GLU A 228 -28.61 -18.59 -1.67
N THR A 229 -29.31 -18.08 -2.69
CA THR A 229 -28.91 -16.88 -3.43
C THR A 229 -29.86 -15.73 -3.11
N ARG A 230 -29.43 -14.51 -3.40
CA ARG A 230 -30.27 -13.30 -3.35
C ARG A 230 -30.55 -12.78 -4.76
N THR A 231 -31.61 -12.01 -4.90
CA THR A 231 -31.87 -11.27 -6.14
C THR A 231 -30.92 -10.08 -6.26
N THR A 232 -30.61 -9.69 -7.49
CA THR A 232 -29.85 -8.47 -7.76
C THR A 232 -30.64 -7.25 -7.25
N PRO A 233 -30.01 -6.32 -6.51
CA PRO A 233 -30.70 -5.16 -5.97
C PRO A 233 -31.16 -4.22 -7.09
N ASP A 234 -32.32 -3.60 -6.90
CA ASP A 234 -32.89 -2.59 -7.80
C ASP A 234 -32.65 -1.15 -7.30
N ALA A 235 -32.24 -1.00 -6.03
CA ALA A 235 -31.98 0.28 -5.38
C ALA A 235 -30.74 1.02 -5.90
N PHE A 236 -29.80 0.32 -6.56
CA PHE A 236 -28.59 0.89 -7.16
C PHE A 236 -28.12 0.02 -8.33
N LYS A 237 -27.29 0.60 -9.19
CA LYS A 237 -26.67 -0.13 -10.31
C LYS A 237 -25.35 -0.75 -9.85
N ILE A 238 -25.06 -1.96 -10.29
CA ILE A 238 -23.78 -2.61 -10.03
C ILE A 238 -22.87 -2.40 -11.24
N PHE A 239 -21.68 -1.91 -10.95
CA PHE A 239 -20.59 -1.73 -11.89
C PHE A 239 -19.39 -2.52 -11.37
N GLY A 240 -18.55 -3.00 -12.28
CA GLY A 240 -17.33 -3.69 -11.88
C GLY A 240 -16.21 -3.63 -12.91
N GLY A 241 -15.04 -4.08 -12.48
CA GLY A 241 -13.81 -4.00 -13.23
C GLY A 241 -12.59 -4.34 -12.38
N SER A 242 -11.45 -3.75 -12.73
CA SER A 242 -10.19 -4.03 -12.06
C SER A 242 -10.27 -3.65 -10.58
N PRO A 243 -9.80 -4.50 -9.63
CA PRO A 243 -9.74 -4.16 -8.21
C PRO A 243 -8.61 -3.17 -7.88
N TRP A 244 -7.88 -2.73 -8.91
CA TRP A 244 -6.77 -1.83 -8.81
C TRP A 244 -7.19 -0.43 -9.28
N LEU A 245 -6.91 0.57 -8.46
CA LEU A 245 -7.55 1.88 -8.58
C LEU A 245 -6.53 2.98 -8.32
N ILE A 246 -6.76 4.17 -8.88
CA ILE A 246 -6.14 5.42 -8.44
C ILE A 246 -7.27 6.41 -8.16
N LEU A 247 -7.55 6.63 -6.88
CA LEU A 247 -8.76 7.31 -6.42
C LEU A 247 -8.42 8.63 -5.75
N THR A 248 -9.23 9.65 -6.00
CA THR A 248 -9.04 10.97 -5.38
C THR A 248 -9.22 10.91 -3.87
N ARG A 249 -8.57 11.84 -3.17
CA ARG A 249 -8.78 12.03 -1.73
C ARG A 249 -10.25 12.27 -1.39
N ALA A 250 -10.92 13.15 -2.12
CA ALA A 250 -12.32 13.48 -1.89
C ALA A 250 -13.22 12.23 -1.97
N PHE A 251 -12.98 11.36 -2.95
CA PHE A 251 -13.73 10.12 -3.08
C PHE A 251 -13.42 9.11 -1.95
N MET A 252 -12.16 9.02 -1.52
CA MET A 252 -11.80 8.17 -0.38
C MET A 252 -12.38 8.70 0.94
N GLU A 253 -12.40 10.03 1.14
CA GLU A 253 -13.09 10.66 2.26
C GLU A 253 -14.58 10.33 2.24
N TYR A 254 -15.22 10.37 1.07
CA TYR A 254 -16.61 10.00 0.90
C TYR A 254 -16.88 8.55 1.30
N CYS A 255 -16.04 7.62 0.86
CA CYS A 255 -16.18 6.20 1.20
C CYS A 255 -15.96 5.93 2.70
N VAL A 256 -14.97 6.58 3.32
CA VAL A 256 -14.60 6.37 4.72
C VAL A 256 -15.55 7.08 5.68
N GLN A 257 -15.85 8.35 5.44
CA GLN A 257 -16.71 9.15 6.31
C GLN A 257 -18.19 8.86 6.05
N GLY A 258 -18.58 8.57 4.80
CA GLY A 258 -19.94 8.24 4.41
C GLY A 258 -20.95 9.33 4.72
N TRP A 259 -20.71 10.59 4.35
CA TRP A 259 -21.72 11.63 4.62
C TRP A 259 -23.05 11.38 3.89
N ASP A 260 -23.03 10.64 2.78
CA ASP A 260 -24.21 9.99 2.21
C ASP A 260 -24.33 8.53 2.68
N ASN A 261 -25.54 7.97 2.64
CA ASN A 261 -25.78 6.59 3.04
C ASN A 261 -25.31 5.56 1.99
N LEU A 262 -25.10 5.95 0.74
CA LEU A 262 -24.76 5.05 -0.36
C LEU A 262 -23.49 4.23 -0.10
N PRO A 263 -22.31 4.80 0.27
CA PRO A 263 -21.11 4.01 0.54
C PRO A 263 -21.33 2.95 1.64
N ARG A 264 -22.11 3.27 2.68
CA ARG A 264 -22.43 2.34 3.78
C ARG A 264 -23.39 1.24 3.32
N LYS A 265 -24.42 1.58 2.54
CA LYS A 265 -25.36 0.60 1.97
C LYS A 265 -24.65 -0.38 1.05
N LEU A 266 -23.80 0.13 0.16
CA LEU A 266 -23.01 -0.70 -0.75
C LEU A 266 -22.00 -1.53 0.03
N LEU A 267 -21.36 -0.98 1.07
CA LEU A 267 -20.41 -1.72 1.89
C LEU A 267 -21.10 -2.92 2.54
N MET A 268 -22.27 -2.71 3.16
CA MET A 268 -23.07 -3.79 3.74
C MET A 268 -23.48 -4.84 2.70
N TYR A 269 -23.81 -4.42 1.48
CA TYR A 269 -24.18 -5.34 0.39
C TYR A 269 -23.00 -6.19 -0.09
N PHE A 270 -21.85 -5.55 -0.35
CA PHE A 270 -20.64 -6.17 -0.88
C PHE A 270 -19.85 -6.91 0.21
N SER A 271 -20.15 -6.71 1.50
CA SER A 271 -19.60 -7.53 2.57
C SER A 271 -19.92 -9.02 2.44
N ASN A 272 -21.00 -9.35 1.71
CA ASN A 272 -21.44 -10.72 1.45
C ASN A 272 -21.40 -11.11 -0.04
N THR A 273 -20.45 -10.56 -0.79
CA THR A 273 -20.21 -10.87 -2.21
C THR A 273 -18.78 -11.34 -2.41
N ALA A 274 -18.57 -12.28 -3.34
CA ALA A 274 -17.22 -12.67 -3.75
C ALA A 274 -16.57 -11.56 -4.59
N SER A 275 -15.26 -11.41 -4.47
CA SER A 275 -14.45 -10.38 -5.14
C SER A 275 -15.03 -8.95 -5.04
N PRO A 276 -15.39 -8.46 -3.84
CA PRO A 276 -16.11 -7.20 -3.70
C PRO A 276 -15.29 -5.98 -4.16
N LEU A 277 -13.96 -6.09 -4.17
CA LEU A 277 -13.06 -5.06 -4.69
C LEU A 277 -13.26 -4.77 -6.18
N GLU A 278 -13.70 -5.77 -6.95
CA GLU A 278 -13.97 -5.62 -8.38
C GLU A 278 -15.24 -4.82 -8.64
N SER A 279 -16.06 -4.50 -7.62
CA SER A 279 -17.37 -3.85 -7.84
C SER A 279 -17.70 -2.71 -6.89
N TYR A 280 -17.18 -2.72 -5.65
CA TYR A 280 -17.56 -1.74 -4.63
C TYR A 280 -17.27 -0.31 -5.08
N PHE A 281 -16.02 -0.01 -5.44
CA PHE A 281 -15.60 1.36 -5.75
C PHE A 281 -16.23 1.86 -7.05
N HIS A 282 -16.31 1.03 -8.09
CA HIS A 282 -17.01 1.35 -9.34
C HIS A 282 -18.48 1.67 -9.08
N SER A 283 -19.16 0.85 -8.26
CA SER A 283 -20.57 1.03 -7.93
C SER A 283 -20.79 2.29 -7.08
N VAL A 284 -19.93 2.59 -6.11
CA VAL A 284 -20.04 3.82 -5.33
C VAL A 284 -19.80 5.05 -6.22
N LEU A 285 -18.76 5.05 -7.07
CA LEU A 285 -18.47 6.14 -8.00
C LEU A 285 -19.67 6.43 -8.92
N CYS A 286 -20.16 5.40 -9.62
CA CYS A 286 -21.16 5.57 -10.66
C CYS A 286 -22.60 5.76 -10.17
N ASN A 287 -22.88 5.47 -8.91
CA ASN A 287 -24.17 5.80 -8.30
C ASN A 287 -24.13 7.09 -7.48
N SER A 288 -22.98 7.76 -7.39
CA SER A 288 -22.84 9.04 -6.67
C SER A 288 -22.87 10.22 -7.63
N PRO A 289 -23.88 11.12 -7.54
CA PRO A 289 -23.99 12.27 -8.43
C PRO A 289 -22.76 13.19 -8.41
N GLU A 290 -22.07 13.27 -7.28
CA GLU A 290 -20.84 14.07 -7.09
C GLU A 290 -19.64 13.51 -7.85
N PHE A 291 -19.56 12.19 -8.04
CA PHE A 291 -18.36 11.52 -8.57
C PHE A 291 -18.55 10.87 -9.94
N GLN A 292 -19.78 10.60 -10.37
CA GLN A 292 -20.08 9.86 -11.61
C GLN A 292 -19.49 10.48 -12.89
N ASN A 293 -19.15 11.77 -12.89
CA ASN A 293 -18.58 12.49 -14.03
C ASN A 293 -17.06 12.72 -13.91
N THR A 294 -16.43 12.07 -12.93
CA THR A 294 -15.00 12.22 -12.63
C THR A 294 -14.21 10.96 -12.94
N THR A 295 -14.81 9.97 -13.61
CA THR A 295 -14.19 8.66 -13.84
C THR A 295 -13.38 8.65 -15.12
N VAL A 296 -12.17 8.09 -15.04
CA VAL A 296 -11.29 7.76 -16.16
C VAL A 296 -11.25 6.24 -16.33
N SER A 297 -11.58 5.71 -17.52
CA SER A 297 -11.58 4.26 -17.76
C SER A 297 -10.22 3.66 -18.10
N ASP A 298 -9.28 3.90 -17.22
CA ASP A 298 -7.96 3.28 -17.24
C ASP A 298 -7.47 3.27 -15.80
N ASP A 299 -6.97 2.13 -15.30
CA ASP A 299 -6.39 2.02 -13.96
C ASP A 299 -4.85 2.17 -13.95
N LEU A 300 -4.28 2.50 -15.10
CA LEU A 300 -2.86 2.65 -15.40
C LEU A 300 -2.03 1.41 -15.06
N ARG A 301 -2.62 0.21 -15.16
CA ARG A 301 -1.95 -1.06 -14.86
C ARG A 301 -1.91 -1.99 -16.06
N TYR A 302 -0.70 -2.48 -16.33
CA TYR A 302 -0.49 -3.54 -17.31
C TYR A 302 -0.58 -4.91 -16.62
N ASN A 303 -1.57 -5.72 -17.01
CA ASN A 303 -1.70 -7.10 -16.55
C ASN A 303 -0.94 -8.06 -17.46
N ILE A 304 0.17 -8.61 -16.97
CA ILE A 304 1.05 -9.52 -17.71
C ILE A 304 0.31 -10.79 -18.13
N LEU A 305 -0.66 -11.25 -17.33
CA LEU A 305 -1.42 -12.48 -17.61
C LEU A 305 -2.38 -12.33 -18.81
N GLU A 306 -2.71 -11.10 -19.20
CA GLU A 306 -3.60 -10.80 -20.34
C GLU A 306 -2.82 -10.61 -21.65
N THR A 307 -1.50 -10.83 -21.64
CA THR A 307 -0.65 -10.62 -22.81
C THR A 307 -0.92 -11.67 -23.89
N THR A 308 -1.52 -11.25 -25.01
CA THR A 308 -1.59 -12.05 -26.25
C THR A 308 -0.23 -12.12 -26.92
N THR A 309 0.13 -13.30 -27.46
CA THR A 309 1.36 -13.54 -28.22
C THR A 309 1.26 -12.97 -29.63
N ASP A 310 1.28 -11.63 -29.72
CA ASP A 310 1.56 -10.94 -30.98
C ASP A 310 3.08 -10.76 -31.05
N GLY A 311 3.69 -10.83 -32.24
CA GLY A 311 5.14 -10.99 -32.46
C GLY A 311 6.09 -9.91 -31.90
N GLU A 312 5.62 -9.00 -31.05
CA GLU A 312 6.43 -8.09 -30.24
C GLU A 312 6.95 -8.80 -28.97
N SER A 313 8.11 -8.39 -28.45
CA SER A 313 8.59 -8.88 -27.16
C SER A 313 7.57 -8.53 -26.06
N PRO A 314 7.18 -9.46 -25.18
CA PRO A 314 6.28 -9.17 -24.07
C PRO A 314 6.76 -8.01 -23.18
N TYR A 315 8.08 -7.83 -23.09
CA TYR A 315 8.69 -6.73 -22.35
C TYR A 315 8.48 -5.38 -23.04
N ASP A 316 8.65 -5.30 -24.36
CA ASP A 316 8.47 -4.07 -25.12
C ASP A 316 7.01 -3.65 -25.15
N LYS A 317 6.09 -4.61 -25.32
CA LYS A 317 4.63 -4.38 -25.25
C LYS A 317 4.22 -3.79 -23.90
N MET A 318 4.77 -4.31 -22.80
CA MET A 318 4.54 -3.80 -21.45
C MET A 318 5.00 -2.34 -21.31
N LEU A 319 6.20 -2.00 -21.77
CA LEU A 319 6.72 -0.62 -21.71
C LEU A 319 6.02 0.33 -22.68
N ASN A 320 5.50 -0.19 -23.79
CA ASN A 320 4.85 0.61 -24.81
C ASN A 320 3.37 0.90 -24.52
N GLY A 321 2.73 0.10 -23.66
CA GLY A 321 1.29 0.12 -23.39
C GLY A 321 0.73 1.32 -22.63
N GLY A 322 1.57 2.24 -22.16
CA GLY A 322 1.12 3.48 -21.51
C GLY A 322 0.67 3.35 -20.06
N ALA A 323 0.85 2.17 -19.45
CA ALA A 323 0.59 1.95 -18.03
C ALA A 323 1.69 2.56 -17.14
N ALA A 324 1.32 2.95 -15.93
CA ALA A 324 2.26 3.42 -14.91
C ALA A 324 2.84 2.27 -14.06
N PHE A 325 2.12 1.16 -13.95
CA PHE A 325 2.52 -0.03 -13.19
C PHE A 325 2.26 -1.31 -14.00
N ALA A 326 2.94 -2.39 -13.65
CA ALA A 326 2.69 -3.72 -14.19
C ALA A 326 2.57 -4.76 -13.08
N ARG A 327 1.81 -5.84 -13.36
CA ARG A 327 1.59 -6.94 -12.43
C ARG A 327 1.13 -8.22 -13.14
N PRO A 328 1.21 -9.41 -12.51
CA PRO A 328 1.96 -9.70 -11.29
C PRO A 328 3.40 -10.12 -11.57
N PHE A 329 4.33 -9.66 -10.75
CA PHE A 329 5.72 -10.12 -10.73
C PHE A 329 5.99 -11.07 -9.56
N LYS A 330 6.84 -12.08 -9.82
CA LYS A 330 7.44 -12.93 -8.78
C LYS A 330 8.71 -12.25 -8.24
N GLU A 331 9.12 -12.62 -7.02
CA GLU A 331 10.26 -12.01 -6.30
C GLU A 331 11.54 -11.89 -7.14
N ASP A 332 11.93 -12.96 -7.82
CA ASP A 332 13.16 -13.02 -8.61
C ASP A 332 12.92 -12.93 -10.13
N ALA A 333 11.80 -12.33 -10.54
CA ALA A 333 11.53 -12.18 -11.96
C ALA A 333 12.61 -11.31 -12.63
N ALA A 334 13.27 -11.84 -13.66
CA ALA A 334 14.32 -11.14 -14.41
C ALA A 334 13.85 -9.78 -14.95
N ALA A 335 12.55 -9.67 -15.28
CA ALA A 335 11.91 -8.43 -15.71
C ALA A 335 12.05 -7.29 -14.68
N LEU A 336 12.08 -7.58 -13.37
CA LEU A 336 12.26 -6.55 -12.34
C LEU A 336 13.63 -5.87 -12.45
N ASN A 337 14.69 -6.66 -12.67
CA ASN A 337 16.04 -6.12 -12.87
C ASN A 337 16.13 -5.35 -14.19
N MET A 338 15.46 -5.83 -15.24
CA MET A 338 15.39 -5.12 -16.52
C MET A 338 14.69 -3.77 -16.38
N ILE A 339 13.60 -3.69 -15.60
CA ILE A 339 12.91 -2.42 -15.32
C ILE A 339 13.80 -1.49 -14.48
N ASP A 340 14.44 -2.01 -13.42
CA ASP A 340 15.36 -1.25 -12.58
C ASP A 340 16.47 -0.59 -13.42
N GLU A 341 17.08 -1.35 -14.34
CA GLU A 341 18.18 -0.88 -15.19
C GLU A 341 17.70 0.04 -16.33
N ASN A 342 16.71 -0.40 -17.11
CA ASN A 342 16.37 0.25 -18.39
C ASN A 342 15.31 1.34 -18.27
N VAL A 343 14.54 1.37 -17.17
CA VAL A 343 13.43 2.31 -16.98
C VAL A 343 13.72 3.23 -15.81
N LEU A 344 14.06 2.67 -14.66
CA LEU A 344 14.25 3.45 -13.42
C LEU A 344 15.69 3.94 -13.23
N ASN A 345 16.63 3.43 -14.04
CA ASN A 345 18.07 3.74 -13.98
C ASN A 345 18.62 3.68 -12.55
N ARG A 346 18.40 2.54 -11.89
CA ARG A 346 18.80 2.28 -10.50
C ARG A 346 19.44 0.89 -10.36
N GLU A 347 20.25 0.72 -9.33
CA GLU A 347 20.71 -0.61 -8.93
C GLU A 347 19.56 -1.40 -8.26
N PRO A 348 19.62 -2.75 -8.30
CA PRO A 348 18.67 -3.59 -7.56
C PRO A 348 18.67 -3.22 -6.07
N ASN A 349 17.51 -2.90 -5.52
CA ASN A 349 17.31 -2.43 -4.13
C ASN A 349 17.88 -1.04 -3.78
N GLY A 350 18.43 -0.29 -4.75
CA GLY A 350 18.73 1.14 -4.59
C GLY A 350 17.44 1.97 -4.52
N LEU A 351 17.54 3.28 -4.34
CA LEU A 351 16.40 4.21 -4.52
C LEU A 351 16.38 4.75 -5.97
N VAL A 352 15.23 5.24 -6.42
CA VAL A 352 15.15 5.98 -7.70
C VAL A 352 15.42 7.47 -7.43
N PRO A 353 16.57 8.02 -7.87
CA PRO A 353 16.86 9.42 -7.66
C PRO A 353 15.98 10.29 -8.57
N GLY A 354 15.13 11.12 -7.96
CA GLY A 354 14.39 12.17 -8.66
C GLY A 354 15.20 13.47 -8.79
N LYS A 355 14.60 14.51 -9.37
CA LYS A 355 15.24 15.83 -9.49
C LYS A 355 15.54 16.49 -8.13
N TRP A 356 14.80 16.09 -7.10
CA TRP A 356 15.01 16.47 -5.71
C TRP A 356 16.33 15.93 -5.12
N CYS A 357 16.97 14.94 -5.74
CA CYS A 357 18.26 14.40 -5.29
C CYS A 357 19.43 15.18 -5.90
N LEU A 358 20.23 15.87 -5.08
CA LEU A 358 21.31 16.74 -5.57
C LEU A 358 22.58 15.99 -5.95
N ASP A 359 22.76 14.77 -5.44
CA ASP A 359 23.91 13.92 -5.75
C ASP A 359 23.87 13.37 -7.19
N GLN A 360 22.82 13.70 -7.95
CA GLN A 360 22.59 13.32 -9.35
C GLN A 360 23.56 14.07 -10.29
N GLY A 361 24.80 13.58 -10.39
CA GLY A 361 25.82 14.17 -11.28
C GLY A 361 27.28 13.98 -10.87
N MET A 362 27.58 13.34 -9.74
CA MET A 362 28.96 12.90 -9.50
C MET A 362 29.28 11.75 -10.46
N ASN A 363 30.18 12.02 -11.41
CA ASN A 363 30.59 11.10 -12.48
C ASN A 363 30.70 9.64 -12.00
N LYS A 364 30.29 8.67 -12.84
CA LYS A 364 30.51 7.22 -12.63
C LYS A 364 31.97 6.83 -12.32
N SER A 365 32.94 7.72 -12.58
CA SER A 365 34.34 7.58 -12.16
C SER A 365 34.55 7.66 -10.63
N SER A 366 33.58 8.21 -9.89
CA SER A 366 33.60 8.32 -8.43
C SER A 366 32.74 7.25 -7.74
N GLU A 367 31.86 6.55 -8.47
CA GLU A 367 31.15 5.36 -7.98
C GLU A 367 32.13 4.20 -7.71
N ALA A 368 33.20 4.06 -8.50
CA ALA A 368 34.26 3.08 -8.26
C ALA A 368 35.08 3.33 -6.98
N SER A 369 34.92 4.50 -6.34
CA SER A 369 35.60 4.87 -5.10
C SER A 369 34.69 4.91 -3.86
N LYS A 370 33.38 4.66 -4.02
CA LYS A 370 32.46 4.64 -2.88
C LYS A 370 32.43 3.24 -2.27
N PRO A 371 32.55 3.10 -0.93
CA PRO A 371 32.36 1.82 -0.28
C PRO A 371 30.93 1.31 -0.52
N PRO A 372 30.72 -0.03 -0.59
CA PRO A 372 29.37 -0.58 -0.70
C PRO A 372 28.50 -0.10 0.47
N GLY A 373 27.37 0.55 0.18
CA GLY A 373 26.42 1.01 1.20
C GLY A 373 26.45 2.51 1.54
N GLU A 374 27.04 3.37 0.71
CA GLU A 374 26.88 4.82 0.87
C GLU A 374 25.52 5.28 0.27
N ASP A 375 24.69 5.96 1.09
CA ASP A 375 23.33 6.34 0.72
C ASP A 375 23.28 7.29 -0.48
N LEU A 376 22.67 6.84 -1.58
CA LEU A 376 22.27 7.69 -2.69
C LEU A 376 21.32 8.78 -2.16
N CYS A 377 21.54 10.04 -2.56
CA CYS A 377 20.75 11.21 -2.13
C CYS A 377 20.94 11.61 -0.66
N SER A 378 22.17 11.53 -0.16
CA SER A 378 22.59 12.11 1.13
C SER A 378 22.37 13.62 1.19
N THR A 379 22.39 14.31 0.03
CA THR A 379 21.95 15.70 -0.09
C THR A 379 20.72 15.83 -1.00
N TRP A 380 19.73 16.59 -0.56
CA TRP A 380 18.48 16.82 -1.30
C TRP A 380 18.17 18.30 -1.48
N GLY A 381 17.51 18.60 -2.59
CA GLY A 381 17.06 19.90 -3.02
C GLY A 381 15.56 20.08 -2.81
N ASN A 382 14.93 20.82 -3.71
CA ASN A 382 13.51 21.11 -3.63
C ASN A 382 12.68 19.87 -4.00
N ILE A 383 11.88 19.37 -3.05
CA ILE A 383 10.99 18.24 -3.28
C ILE A 383 9.85 18.55 -4.26
N ASN A 384 9.63 19.81 -4.65
CA ASN A 384 8.64 20.20 -5.66
C ASN A 384 9.14 20.10 -7.09
N ASP A 385 10.46 20.03 -7.28
CA ASP A 385 11.04 19.98 -8.61
C ASP A 385 10.98 18.55 -9.13
N VAL A 386 10.28 18.36 -10.24
CA VAL A 386 10.18 17.08 -10.94
C VAL A 386 10.75 17.22 -12.34
N LYS A 387 11.53 16.24 -12.80
CA LYS A 387 12.10 16.21 -14.14
C LYS A 387 11.65 14.94 -14.86
N PRO A 388 10.71 15.03 -15.81
CA PRO A 388 10.29 13.86 -16.57
C PRO A 388 11.41 13.36 -17.50
N GLY A 389 11.49 12.05 -17.61
CA GLY A 389 12.15 11.33 -18.71
C GLY A 389 11.19 11.10 -19.89
N SER A 390 11.62 10.25 -20.83
CA SER A 390 10.84 9.92 -22.03
C SER A 390 9.51 9.23 -21.70
N TYR A 391 9.51 8.33 -20.71
CA TYR A 391 8.30 7.62 -20.29
C TYR A 391 7.28 8.57 -19.64
N GLY A 392 7.71 9.53 -18.82
CA GLY A 392 6.83 10.53 -18.23
C GLY A 392 6.20 11.47 -19.26
N ILE A 393 6.98 11.90 -20.27
CA ILE A 393 6.44 12.71 -21.38
C ILE A 393 5.38 11.92 -22.17
N LYS A 394 5.66 10.64 -22.46
CA LYS A 394 4.70 9.76 -23.16
C LYS A 394 3.43 9.55 -22.34
N LEU A 395 3.56 9.28 -21.04
CA LEU A 395 2.44 9.09 -20.13
C LEU A 395 1.60 10.37 -20.02
N ALA A 396 2.23 11.53 -19.84
CA ALA A 396 1.55 12.83 -19.79
C ALA A 396 0.72 13.09 -21.07
N PHE A 397 1.29 12.78 -22.23
CA PHE A 397 0.59 12.90 -23.51
C PHE A 397 -0.64 11.99 -23.57
N LEU A 398 -0.51 10.71 -23.21
CA LEU A 398 -1.62 9.75 -23.19
C LEU A 398 -2.73 10.18 -22.23
N LEU A 399 -2.37 10.57 -21.00
CA LEU A 399 -3.32 11.03 -20.00
C LEU A 399 -4.05 12.32 -20.43
N SER A 400 -3.34 13.24 -21.10
CA SER A 400 -3.96 14.46 -21.64
C SER A 400 -5.01 14.16 -22.72
N LYS A 401 -4.75 13.15 -23.55
CA LYS A 401 -5.69 12.69 -24.57
C LYS A 401 -6.93 12.07 -23.93
N ILE A 402 -6.75 11.16 -22.98
CA ILE A 402 -7.85 10.52 -22.24
C ILE A 402 -8.73 11.58 -21.55
N ALA A 403 -8.11 12.50 -20.81
CA ALA A 403 -8.83 13.58 -20.12
C ALA A 403 -9.57 14.54 -21.09
N SER A 404 -9.11 14.68 -22.33
CA SER A 404 -9.76 15.49 -23.36
C SER A 404 -10.94 14.76 -24.04
N GLU A 405 -10.79 13.46 -24.29
CA GLU A 405 -11.81 12.62 -24.92
C GLU A 405 -12.99 12.37 -23.97
N GLU A 406 -12.73 12.23 -22.67
CA GLU A 406 -13.78 12.04 -21.66
C GLU A 406 -14.60 13.30 -21.37
N LYS A 407 -14.05 14.50 -21.61
CA LYS A 407 -14.86 15.73 -21.62
C LYS A 407 -15.89 15.77 -22.75
N LEU A 408 -15.71 14.94 -23.79
CA LEU A 408 -16.54 14.90 -24.99
C LEU A 408 -17.56 13.75 -24.97
N THR A 409 -17.39 12.76 -24.08
CA THR A 409 -18.28 11.59 -23.99
C THR A 409 -19.21 11.69 -22.77
N THR A 410 -20.45 11.18 -22.92
CA THR A 410 -21.31 10.87 -21.76
C THR A 410 -20.57 9.97 -20.80
N SER A 411 -20.65 10.24 -19.49
CA SER A 411 -19.83 9.55 -18.48
C SER A 411 -19.81 8.04 -18.67
N GLN A 412 -18.66 7.43 -18.40
CA GLN A 412 -18.47 5.98 -18.56
C GLN A 412 -19.45 5.18 -17.69
N CYS A 413 -19.92 5.76 -16.58
CA CYS A 413 -21.02 5.25 -15.76
C CYS A 413 -22.38 5.13 -16.49
N HIS A 414 -22.56 5.81 -17.64
CA HIS A 414 -23.71 5.66 -18.52
C HIS A 414 -23.51 4.62 -19.62
N GLN A 415 -22.27 4.36 -20.02
CA GLN A 415 -21.91 3.44 -21.12
C GLN A 415 -21.55 2.03 -20.62
N ALA A 416 -21.00 1.91 -19.41
CA ALA A 416 -20.64 0.65 -18.80
C ALA A 416 -21.87 -0.27 -18.70
N THR A 417 -21.70 -1.51 -19.16
CA THR A 417 -22.76 -2.51 -19.22
C THR A 417 -23.32 -2.75 -17.82
N LYS A 418 -24.61 -2.45 -17.66
CA LYS A 418 -25.37 -2.74 -16.44
C LYS A 418 -25.29 -4.24 -16.15
N MET A 419 -24.77 -4.63 -14.99
CA MET A 419 -24.98 -5.99 -14.50
C MET A 419 -26.46 -6.10 -14.10
N GLY A 420 -27.28 -6.77 -14.93
CA GLY A 420 -28.64 -7.16 -14.53
C GLY A 420 -29.83 -6.41 -15.12
N SER A 421 -29.81 -5.98 -16.40
CA SER A 421 -31.07 -5.71 -17.12
C SER A 421 -31.43 -6.85 -18.07
N SER A 422 -32.16 -7.83 -17.56
CA SER A 422 -33.01 -8.75 -18.34
C SER A 422 -34.26 -9.04 -17.53
#